data_AF-A0A3N7BZ48-F1
#
_entry.id   AF-A0A3N7BZ48-F1
#
_cell.length_a   1.000
_cell.length_b   1.000
_cell.length_c   1.000
_cell.angle_alpha   90.00
_cell.angle_beta   90.00
_cell.angle_gamma   90.00
#
_symmetry.space_group_name_H-M   'P 1'
#
loop_
_entity.id
_entity.type
_entity.pdbx_description
1 polymer ?
#
loop_
_entity_poly.entity_id
_entity_poly.type
_entity_poly.pdbx_seq_one_letter_code
_entity_poly.pdbx_strand_id
1 'polypeptide(L)'
;MSDPGVSPTVEDVVARERAWRGYELSSVKWLRERHRDQLEIEVDPTLSEAQFKELLVYMQALRDWPQSSDFPNSEHRPVTPSWIANQTE
;
A
#
# COMPACT_ATOMS: atom_id res chain seq x y z
N MET A 1 -24.12 13.79 26.39
CA MET A 1 -24.67 12.45 26.08
C MET A 1 -23.89 11.93 24.88
N SER A 2 -22.86 11.13 25.11
CA SER A 2 -22.20 10.41 24.01
C SER A 2 -23.07 9.19 23.73
N ASP A 3 -23.62 9.09 22.52
CA ASP A 3 -24.48 7.99 22.11
C ASP A 3 -23.61 6.73 21.84
N PRO A 4 -23.74 5.65 22.62
CA PRO A 4 -22.94 4.46 22.46
C PRO A 4 -23.69 3.49 21.54
N GLY A 5 -23.56 3.59 20.21
CA GLY A 5 -24.24 2.58 19.38
C GLY A 5 -24.30 2.70 17.87
N VAL A 6 -23.71 3.70 17.21
CA VAL A 6 -23.73 3.74 15.74
C VAL A 6 -22.66 2.80 15.19
N SER A 7 -23.08 1.60 14.76
CA SER A 7 -22.23 0.74 13.93
C SER A 7 -21.96 1.43 12.58
N PRO A 8 -20.73 1.35 12.05
CA PRO A 8 -20.38 1.98 10.78
C PRO A 8 -21.23 1.42 9.64
N THR A 9 -21.65 2.29 8.73
CA THR A 9 -22.37 1.90 7.51
C THR A 9 -21.42 1.24 6.50
N VAL A 10 -21.98 0.59 5.48
CA VAL A 10 -21.17 0.03 4.37
C VAL A 10 -20.38 1.13 3.68
N GLU A 11 -20.99 2.30 3.47
CA GLU A 11 -20.38 3.48 2.88
C GLU A 11 -19.21 4.00 3.72
N ASP A 12 -19.34 4.01 5.06
CA ASP A 12 -18.25 4.40 5.96
C ASP A 12 -17.06 3.44 5.86
N VAL A 13 -17.33 2.13 5.79
CA VAL A 13 -16.29 1.11 5.61
C VAL A 13 -15.60 1.30 4.25
N VAL A 14 -16.36 1.45 3.17
CA VAL A 14 -15.81 1.71 1.81
C VAL A 14 -14.92 2.95 1.80
N ALA A 15 -15.35 4.04 2.41
CA ALA A 15 -14.58 5.28 2.47
C ALA A 15 -13.27 5.08 3.26
N ARG A 16 -13.34 4.41 4.42
CA ARG A 16 -12.18 4.08 5.25
C ARG A 16 -11.16 3.22 4.49
N GLU A 17 -11.61 2.20 3.78
CA GLU A 17 -10.73 1.30 3.05
C GLU A 17 -10.07 1.96 1.83
N ARG A 18 -10.78 2.87 1.14
CA ARG A 18 -10.16 3.69 0.08
C ARG A 18 -9.09 4.64 0.64
N ALA A 19 -9.35 5.25 1.79
CA ALA A 19 -8.39 6.10 2.47
C ALA A 19 -7.15 5.32 2.91
N TRP A 20 -7.33 4.15 3.52
CA TRP A 20 -6.23 3.24 3.88
C TRP A 20 -5.39 2.86 2.67
N ARG A 21 -6.02 2.42 1.57
CA ARG A 21 -5.33 2.08 0.32
C ARG A 21 -4.51 3.27 -0.21
N GLY A 22 -5.07 4.47 -0.15
CA GLY A 22 -4.38 5.70 -0.55
C GLY A 22 -3.16 6.02 0.31
N TYR A 23 -3.27 5.85 1.62
CA TYR A 23 -2.16 5.99 2.56
C TYR A 23 -1.04 4.97 2.27
N GLU A 24 -1.37 3.69 2.12
CA GLU A 24 -0.39 2.63 1.82
C GLU A 24 0.35 2.86 0.49
N LEU A 25 -0.37 3.30 -0.55
CA LEU A 25 0.27 3.64 -1.82
C LEU A 25 1.24 4.81 -1.69
N SER A 26 0.91 5.78 -0.83
CA SER A 26 1.73 6.97 -0.60
C SER A 26 2.96 6.65 0.25
N SER A 27 2.82 5.81 1.27
CA SER A 27 3.89 5.43 2.20
C SER A 27 5.04 4.67 1.52
N VAL A 28 4.76 3.97 0.42
CA VAL A 28 5.76 3.18 -0.33
C VAL A 28 6.21 3.81 -1.65
N LYS A 29 5.61 4.95 -2.04
CA LYS A 29 5.89 5.60 -3.33
C LYS A 29 7.37 5.99 -3.48
N TRP A 30 7.97 6.54 -2.42
CA TRP A 30 9.35 7.02 -2.40
C TRP A 30 10.36 5.89 -2.68
N LEU A 31 10.07 4.65 -2.28
CA LEU A 31 10.94 3.49 -2.55
C LEU A 31 11.09 3.25 -4.04
N ARG A 32 9.99 3.38 -4.79
CA ARG A 32 9.99 3.22 -6.25
C ARG A 32 10.73 4.36 -6.94
N GLU A 33 10.55 5.58 -6.46
CA GLU A 33 11.20 6.77 -7.01
C GLU A 33 12.71 6.68 -6.81
N ARG A 34 13.16 6.49 -5.57
CA ARG A 34 14.58 6.30 -5.24
C ARG A 34 15.25 5.18 -6.04
N HIS A 35 14.60 4.02 -6.18
CA HIS A 35 15.18 2.92 -6.96
C HIS A 35 15.37 3.30 -8.44
N ARG A 36 14.43 4.05 -9.02
CA ARG A 36 14.53 4.53 -10.41
C ARG A 36 15.63 5.57 -10.57
N ASP A 37 15.69 6.52 -9.64
CA ASP A 37 16.73 7.54 -9.64
C ASP A 37 18.13 6.90 -9.56
N GLN A 38 18.30 5.87 -8.72
CA GLN A 38 19.53 5.10 -8.60
C GLN A 38 19.94 4.42 -9.91
N LEU A 39 18.98 3.80 -10.61
CA LEU A 39 19.23 3.19 -11.92
C LEU A 39 19.59 4.25 -12.99
N GLU A 40 18.94 5.42 -12.96
CA GLU A 40 19.18 6.49 -13.93
C GLU A 40 20.58 7.10 -13.79
N ILE A 41 21.12 7.18 -12.57
CA ILE A 41 22.48 7.67 -12.32
C ILE A 41 23.53 6.56 -12.29
N GLU A 42 23.17 5.33 -12.70
CA GLU A 42 24.05 4.17 -12.79
C GLU A 42 24.75 3.79 -11.46
N VAL A 43 24.06 3.92 -10.32
CA VAL A 43 24.55 3.44 -9.02
C VAL A 43 23.83 2.16 -8.59
N ASP A 44 24.51 1.37 -7.75
CA ASP A 44 23.91 0.17 -7.16
C ASP A 44 22.65 0.52 -6.36
N PRO A 45 21.47 -0.02 -6.73
CA PRO A 45 20.25 0.25 -5.99
C PRO A 45 20.28 -0.37 -4.60
N THR A 46 19.65 0.31 -3.65
CA THR A 46 19.54 -0.21 -2.28
C THR A 46 18.58 -1.39 -2.13
N LEU A 47 17.58 -1.48 -3.02
CA LEU A 47 16.68 -2.62 -3.10
C LEU A 47 17.23 -3.62 -4.10
N SER A 48 17.24 -4.89 -3.73
CA SER A 48 17.47 -5.97 -4.69
C SER A 48 16.39 -5.99 -5.77
N GLU A 49 16.68 -6.59 -6.92
CA GLU A 49 15.70 -6.78 -8.00
C GLU A 49 14.43 -7.49 -7.51
N ALA A 50 14.58 -8.49 -6.63
CA ALA A 50 13.47 -9.23 -6.04
C ALA A 50 12.58 -8.32 -5.17
N GLN A 51 13.19 -7.51 -4.30
CA GLN A 51 12.44 -6.55 -3.47
C GLN A 51 11.76 -5.48 -4.32
N PHE A 52 12.44 -4.97 -5.36
CA PHE A 52 11.83 -3.99 -6.24
C PHE A 52 10.64 -4.57 -7.01
N LYS A 53 10.76 -5.80 -7.51
CA LYS A 53 9.63 -6.51 -8.14
C LYS A 53 8.47 -6.73 -7.17
N GLU A 54 8.76 -7.17 -5.95
CA GLU A 54 7.76 -7.38 -4.91
C GLU A 54 7.03 -6.08 -4.54
N LEU A 55 7.76 -4.95 -4.44
CA LEU A 55 7.18 -3.62 -4.26
C LEU A 55 6.21 -3.27 -5.39
N LEU A 56 6.60 -3.49 -6.65
CA LEU A 56 5.73 -3.19 -7.79
C LEU A 56 4.46 -4.04 -7.78
N VAL A 57 4.57 -5.33 -7.42
CA VAL A 57 3.42 -6.23 -7.27
C VAL A 57 2.51 -5.77 -6.12
N TYR A 58 3.07 -5.41 -4.96
CA TYR A 58 2.31 -4.86 -3.84
C TYR A 58 1.55 -3.58 -4.21
N MET A 59 2.23 -2.63 -4.85
CA MET A 59 1.61 -1.39 -5.33
C MET A 59 0.48 -1.66 -6.34
N GLN A 60 0.63 -2.66 -7.20
CA GLN A 60 -0.41 -3.05 -8.14
C GLN A 60 -1.60 -3.68 -7.42
N ALA A 61 -1.37 -4.60 -6.49
CA ALA A 61 -2.42 -5.21 -5.68
C ALA A 61 -3.23 -4.15 -4.90
N LEU A 62 -2.59 -3.10 -4.38
CA LEU A 62 -3.27 -1.96 -3.77
C LEU A 62 -4.19 -1.21 -4.75
N ARG A 63 -3.79 -1.05 -6.02
CA ARG A 63 -4.62 -0.39 -7.03
C ARG A 63 -5.80 -1.24 -7.46
N ASP A 64 -5.60 -2.56 -7.52
CA ASP A 64 -6.61 -3.51 -8.01
C ASP A 64 -7.63 -3.87 -6.94
N TRP A 65 -7.25 -3.87 -5.66
CA TRP A 65 -8.11 -4.31 -4.57
C TRP A 65 -9.48 -3.62 -4.52
N PRO A 66 -9.62 -2.28 -4.68
CA PRO A 66 -10.93 -1.61 -4.73
C PRO A 66 -11.84 -2.02 -5.90
N GLN A 67 -11.32 -2.74 -6.90
CA GLN A 67 -12.10 -3.29 -8.02
C GLN A 67 -12.42 -4.79 -7.84
N SER A 68 -11.88 -5.43 -6.80
CA SER A 68 -12.13 -6.84 -6.51
C SER A 68 -13.49 -7.06 -5.84
N SER A 69 -14.02 -8.27 -5.93
CA SER A 69 -15.21 -8.70 -5.19
C SER A 69 -15.03 -8.70 -3.68
N ASP A 70 -13.78 -8.76 -3.21
CA ASP A 70 -13.45 -8.85 -1.79
C ASP A 70 -13.42 -7.48 -1.11
N PHE A 71 -13.51 -6.38 -1.87
CA PHE A 71 -13.59 -5.04 -1.30
C PHE A 71 -15.00 -4.77 -0.74
N PRO A 72 -15.13 -4.18 0.47
CA PRO A 72 -14.11 -3.55 1.33
C PRO A 72 -13.66 -4.44 2.51
N ASN A 73 -13.63 -5.78 2.40
CA ASN A 73 -13.23 -6.64 3.50
C ASN A 73 -11.73 -6.48 3.83
N SER A 74 -11.43 -5.97 5.03
CA SER A 74 -10.07 -5.72 5.48
C SER A 74 -9.20 -6.98 5.54
N GLU A 75 -9.78 -8.17 5.66
CA GLU A 75 -9.04 -9.45 5.66
C GLU A 75 -8.39 -9.74 4.29
N HIS A 76 -8.88 -9.12 3.23
CA HIS A 76 -8.38 -9.29 1.86
C HIS A 76 -7.49 -8.12 1.42
N ARG A 77 -7.10 -7.25 2.35
CA ARG A 77 -6.12 -6.19 2.05
C ARG A 77 -4.81 -6.82 1.54
N PRO A 78 -4.17 -6.21 0.53
CA PRO A 78 -2.82 -6.60 0.15
C PRO A 78 -1.87 -6.55 1.35
N VAL A 79 -1.07 -7.60 1.51
CA VAL A 79 -0.12 -7.72 2.62
C VAL A 79 1.15 -6.96 2.29
N THR A 80 1.54 -6.03 3.17
CA THR A 80 2.78 -5.28 3.04
C THR A 80 3.99 -6.21 3.15
N PRO A 81 4.93 -6.20 2.18
CA PRO A 81 6.18 -6.93 2.29
C PRO A 81 6.96 -6.55 3.56
N SER A 82 7.40 -7.54 4.34
CA SER A 82 7.98 -7.31 5.67
C SER A 82 9.24 -6.44 5.67
N TRP A 83 10.02 -6.49 4.59
CA TRP A 83 11.26 -5.71 4.45
C TRP A 83 11.02 -4.21 4.30
N ILE A 84 9.80 -3.77 3.93
CA ILE A 84 9.46 -2.35 3.81
C ILE A 84 9.61 -1.64 5.16
N ALA A 85 9.28 -2.31 6.26
CA ALA A 85 9.43 -1.78 7.61
C ALA A 85 10.89 -1.47 8.00
N ASN A 86 11.87 -2.05 7.27
CA ASN A 86 13.29 -1.82 7.48
C ASN A 86 13.84 -0.68 6.61
N GLN A 87 13.02 -0.05 5.77
CA GLN A 87 13.44 1.05 4.92
C GLN A 87 13.31 2.39 5.64
N THR A 88 14.35 3.20 5.56
CA THR A 88 14.39 4.56 6.10
C THR A 88 14.63 5.55 4.96
N GLU A 89 13.98 6.71 5.04
CA GLU A 89 14.22 7.85 4.14
C GLU A 89 15.56 8.54 4.44
#